data_AF-A0A7S4GF48-F1
#
_entry.id   AF-A0A7S4GF48-F1
#
_cell.length_a   1.000
_cell.length_b   1.000
_cell.length_c   1.000
_cell.angle_alpha   90.00
_cell.angle_beta   90.00
_cell.angle_gamma   90.00
#
_symmetry.space_group_name_H-M   'P 1'
#
loop_
_entity.id
_entity.type
_entity.pdbx_description
1 polymer ?
#
loop_
_entity_poly.entity_id
_entity_poly.type
_entity_poly.pdbx_seq_one_letter_code
_entity_poly.pdbx_strand_id
1 'polypeptide(L)'
;MPPKVLRGLQEGDSDDEDVSKDDKKKNKDGGGIKGSMQRMTMYLSFTTREMKRRKLSCCLGCCSCWLVVFCMAILLSLLDNVPAIFLRLAEVEKGEIDLQIMSEKRFGYSINYRQMKQELAGIETNQKNRYSYHSPRIIIPSNFMFKLSACKLDEMWKTPNSDGYYDSTWAYKGNKGDESDCMMNIGISLRCVVPLCREASKFTLHVIDTRREQRMGFGKSWPYGPIPKGQIIMDLALARNLKIREGDGVVLSSRVMPYLTEAFSQARIYEKHSKNTTSNLSEFFVVNMVVRVAAIAPESYGKLPNERESWIFMEYSTFMEQIANHMSPSMDQDTRQQLAAVDPEDC
;
A
#
# COMPACT_ATOMS: atom_id res chain seq x y z
N MET A 1 -19.49 14.71 25.24
CA MET A 1 -20.83 14.27 24.78
C MET A 1 -20.83 12.75 24.69
N PRO A 2 -21.48 12.02 25.61
CA PRO A 2 -21.57 10.56 25.54
C PRO A 2 -22.84 10.12 24.79
N PRO A 3 -22.85 8.89 24.22
CA PRO A 3 -23.97 8.40 23.43
C PRO A 3 -25.15 7.98 24.32
N LYS A 4 -26.35 8.36 23.87
CA LYS A 4 -27.64 7.94 24.41
C LYS A 4 -27.89 6.47 24.10
N VAL A 5 -28.11 5.70 25.15
CA VAL A 5 -28.68 4.34 25.12
C VAL A 5 -30.14 4.45 24.67
N LEU A 6 -30.50 3.80 23.56
CA LEU A 6 -31.88 3.63 23.12
C LEU A 6 -32.43 2.32 23.68
N ARG A 7 -33.21 2.45 24.76
CA ARG A 7 -34.23 1.49 25.18
C ARG A 7 -35.55 1.87 24.50
N GLY A 8 -36.22 0.90 23.91
CA GLY A 8 -37.65 0.88 23.61
C GLY A 8 -38.03 -0.58 23.36
N LEU A 9 -38.64 -1.29 24.31
CA LEU A 9 -40.09 -1.32 24.60
C LEU A 9 -40.91 -1.63 23.35
N GLN A 10 -41.35 -2.88 23.26
CA GLN A 10 -42.71 -3.15 22.82
C GLN A 10 -43.28 -4.33 23.62
N GLU A 11 -44.29 -3.98 24.41
CA GLU A 11 -45.21 -4.85 25.13
C GLU A 11 -46.04 -5.66 24.12
N GLY A 12 -46.40 -6.86 24.54
CA GLY A 12 -47.32 -7.74 23.84
C GLY A 12 -47.87 -8.76 24.82
N ASP A 13 -48.85 -8.32 25.60
CA ASP A 13 -49.80 -9.15 26.34
C ASP A 13 -50.40 -10.23 25.43
N SER A 14 -50.47 -11.46 25.93
CA SER A 14 -51.55 -12.39 25.59
C SER A 14 -51.61 -13.49 26.65
N ASP A 15 -52.53 -13.25 27.58
CA ASP A 15 -53.53 -14.17 28.12
C ASP A 15 -53.08 -15.53 28.67
N ASP A 16 -53.24 -15.59 29.99
CA ASP A 16 -53.44 -16.77 30.81
C ASP A 16 -54.49 -17.72 30.20
N GLU A 17 -54.11 -18.98 29.96
CA GLU A 17 -55.03 -20.10 30.10
C GLU A 17 -54.44 -21.17 31.03
N ASP A 18 -54.98 -21.14 32.24
CA ASP A 18 -54.84 -22.09 33.31
C ASP A 18 -55.58 -23.39 32.93
N VAL A 19 -54.86 -24.46 32.57
CA VAL A 19 -55.46 -25.79 32.40
C VAL A 19 -54.70 -26.86 33.17
N SER A 20 -55.37 -27.26 34.25
CA SER A 20 -55.25 -28.45 35.09
C SER A 20 -54.10 -29.43 34.84
N LYS A 21 -53.32 -29.59 35.91
CA LYS A 21 -52.77 -30.89 36.30
C LYS A 21 -53.90 -31.90 36.45
N ASP A 22 -53.82 -33.00 35.69
CA ASP A 22 -54.00 -34.38 36.17
C ASP A 22 -54.03 -35.31 34.96
N ASP A 23 -52.96 -36.08 34.76
CA ASP A 23 -53.03 -37.54 34.90
C ASP A 23 -51.74 -38.22 34.42
N LYS A 24 -51.10 -38.89 35.38
CA LYS A 24 -50.09 -39.92 35.14
C LYS A 24 -50.75 -41.09 34.43
N LYS A 25 -50.45 -41.32 33.15
CA LYS A 25 -50.62 -42.65 32.56
C LYS A 25 -49.44 -43.03 31.66
N LYS A 26 -48.56 -43.87 32.24
CA LYS A 26 -47.61 -44.70 31.50
C LYS A 26 -48.39 -45.63 30.58
N ASN A 27 -48.61 -45.24 29.33
CA ASN A 27 -49.08 -46.15 28.29
C ASN A 27 -47.92 -46.59 27.41
N LYS A 28 -47.71 -47.90 27.43
CA LYS A 28 -46.69 -48.66 26.71
C LYS A 28 -47.28 -49.06 25.34
N ASP A 29 -47.64 -48.09 24.50
CA ASP A 29 -48.30 -48.36 23.21
C ASP A 29 -47.30 -48.39 22.04
N GLY A 30 -46.59 -49.51 21.91
CA GLY A 30 -45.78 -49.86 20.75
C GLY A 30 -46.58 -50.26 19.50
N GLY A 31 -47.91 -50.06 19.48
CA GLY A 31 -48.83 -50.47 18.41
C GLY A 31 -49.30 -49.36 17.46
N GLY A 32 -49.18 -48.08 17.83
CA GLY A 32 -49.74 -46.96 17.06
C GLY A 32 -48.98 -46.62 15.77
N ILE A 33 -47.67 -46.90 15.71
CA ILE A 33 -46.83 -46.56 14.56
C ILE A 33 -47.21 -47.40 13.32
N LYS A 34 -47.58 -48.67 13.51
CA LYS A 34 -47.94 -49.57 12.40
C LYS A 34 -49.26 -49.17 11.72
N GLY A 35 -50.26 -48.76 12.49
CA GLY A 35 -51.53 -48.28 11.94
C GLY A 35 -51.41 -46.95 11.19
N SER A 36 -50.52 -46.06 11.64
CA SER A 36 -50.24 -44.78 10.98
C SER A 36 -49.55 -44.97 9.61
N MET A 37 -48.57 -45.88 9.55
CA MET A 37 -47.79 -46.14 8.33
C MET A 37 -48.65 -46.73 7.18
N GLN A 38 -49.66 -47.55 7.53
CA GLN A 38 -50.61 -48.10 6.55
C GLN A 38 -51.52 -47.03 5.93
N ARG A 39 -51.94 -46.02 6.71
CA ARG A 39 -52.73 -44.91 6.18
C ARG A 39 -51.88 -44.03 5.26
N MET A 40 -50.63 -43.73 5.65
CA MET A 40 -49.68 -42.92 4.87
C MET A 40 -49.41 -43.53 3.47
N THR A 41 -49.22 -44.85 3.41
CA THR A 41 -48.98 -45.56 2.14
C THR A 41 -50.20 -45.55 1.22
N MET A 42 -51.41 -45.67 1.78
CA MET A 42 -52.65 -45.55 1.01
C MET A 42 -52.78 -44.15 0.37
N TYR A 43 -52.51 -43.08 1.14
CA TYR A 43 -52.52 -41.71 0.61
C TYR A 43 -51.46 -41.49 -0.48
N LEU A 44 -50.22 -41.96 -0.27
CA LEU A 44 -49.16 -41.87 -1.30
C LEU A 44 -49.54 -42.62 -2.59
N SER A 45 -50.18 -43.79 -2.49
CA SER A 45 -50.63 -44.55 -3.65
C SER A 45 -51.71 -43.82 -4.45
N PHE A 46 -52.61 -43.10 -3.77
CA PHE A 46 -53.64 -42.30 -4.42
C PHE A 46 -53.03 -41.06 -5.11
N THR A 47 -52.15 -40.34 -4.42
CA THR A 47 -51.46 -39.16 -4.95
C THR A 47 -50.59 -39.49 -6.18
N THR A 48 -49.84 -40.59 -6.13
CA THR A 48 -49.00 -41.02 -7.27
C THR A 48 -49.84 -41.41 -8.50
N ARG A 49 -51.02 -42.00 -8.30
CA ARG A 49 -51.95 -42.33 -9.39
C ARG A 49 -52.52 -41.06 -10.04
N GLU A 50 -52.86 -40.05 -9.23
CA GLU A 50 -53.34 -38.76 -9.74
C GLU A 50 -52.21 -37.98 -10.46
N MET A 51 -50.97 -38.03 -9.95
CA MET A 51 -49.79 -37.46 -10.64
C MET A 51 -49.58 -38.06 -12.03
N LYS A 52 -49.78 -39.38 -12.19
CA LYS A 52 -49.69 -40.04 -13.51
C LYS A 52 -50.78 -39.60 -14.49
N ARG A 53 -51.96 -39.18 -13.99
CA ARG A 53 -53.08 -38.70 -14.82
C ARG A 53 -52.87 -37.26 -15.29
N ARG A 54 -52.24 -36.41 -14.46
CA ARG A 54 -52.00 -34.98 -14.75
C ARG A 54 -50.51 -34.64 -14.89
N LYS A 55 -49.83 -35.33 -15.82
CA LYS A 55 -48.37 -35.23 -16.01
C LYS A 55 -47.89 -33.79 -16.20
N LEU A 56 -48.61 -32.99 -16.99
CA LEU A 56 -48.24 -31.61 -17.29
C LEU A 56 -48.32 -30.72 -16.05
N SER A 57 -49.44 -30.73 -15.33
CA SER A 57 -49.62 -29.91 -14.12
C SER A 57 -48.64 -30.30 -13.00
N CYS A 58 -48.35 -31.61 -12.85
CA CYS A 58 -47.36 -32.08 -11.87
C CYS A 58 -45.95 -31.62 -12.26
N CYS A 59 -45.58 -31.71 -13.53
CA CYS A 59 -44.28 -31.27 -14.03
C CYS A 59 -44.09 -29.75 -13.81
N LEU A 60 -45.11 -28.94 -14.15
CA LEU A 60 -45.09 -27.49 -13.93
C LEU A 60 -44.92 -27.15 -12.44
N GLY A 61 -45.63 -27.85 -11.56
CA GLY A 61 -45.48 -27.69 -10.11
C GLY A 61 -44.07 -28.03 -9.61
N CYS A 62 -43.53 -29.18 -10.03
CA CYS A 62 -42.18 -29.60 -9.67
C CYS A 62 -41.10 -28.66 -10.21
N CYS A 63 -41.20 -28.23 -11.47
CA CYS A 63 -40.26 -27.28 -12.08
C CYS A 63 -40.30 -25.91 -11.37
N SER A 64 -41.48 -25.44 -10.97
CA SER A 64 -41.62 -24.19 -10.21
C SER A 64 -40.92 -24.28 -8.86
N CYS A 65 -41.19 -25.31 -8.07
CA CYS A 65 -40.52 -25.52 -6.78
C CYS A 65 -39.00 -25.70 -6.94
N TRP A 66 -38.57 -26.47 -7.95
CA TRP A 66 -37.15 -26.69 -8.23
C TRP A 66 -36.44 -25.38 -8.61
N LEU A 67 -37.05 -24.54 -9.44
CA LEU A 67 -36.50 -23.25 -9.84
C LEU A 67 -36.31 -22.34 -8.62
N VAL A 68 -37.30 -22.25 -7.74
CA VAL A 68 -37.19 -21.44 -6.51
C VAL A 68 -36.06 -21.94 -5.62
N VAL A 69 -35.95 -23.25 -5.39
CA VAL A 69 -34.86 -23.83 -4.58
C VAL A 69 -33.51 -23.60 -5.26
N PHE A 70 -33.41 -23.75 -6.58
CA PHE A 70 -32.19 -23.49 -7.34
C PHE A 70 -31.75 -22.03 -7.26
N CYS A 71 -32.68 -21.08 -7.43
CA CYS A 71 -32.40 -19.65 -7.26
C CYS A 71 -31.97 -19.32 -5.82
N MET A 72 -32.63 -19.90 -4.81
CA MET A 72 -32.22 -19.72 -3.40
C MET A 72 -30.84 -20.31 -3.14
N ALA A 73 -30.52 -21.48 -3.69
CA ALA A 73 -29.19 -22.07 -3.57
C ALA A 73 -28.10 -21.19 -4.22
N ILE A 74 -28.39 -20.60 -5.39
CA ILE A 74 -27.49 -19.62 -6.02
C ILE A 74 -27.33 -18.38 -5.15
N LEU A 75 -28.42 -17.80 -4.64
CA LEU A 75 -28.35 -16.60 -3.81
C LEU A 75 -27.55 -16.84 -2.52
N LEU A 76 -27.78 -17.96 -1.84
CA LEU A 76 -27.01 -18.34 -0.66
C LEU A 76 -25.53 -18.56 -1.01
N SER A 77 -25.23 -19.26 -2.11
CA SER A 77 -23.84 -19.46 -2.56
C SER A 77 -23.15 -18.13 -2.90
N LEU A 78 -23.88 -17.17 -3.48
CA LEU A 78 -23.34 -15.84 -3.72
C LEU A 78 -23.08 -15.11 -2.41
N LEU A 79 -24.05 -15.10 -1.49
CA LEU A 79 -23.94 -14.45 -0.17
C LEU A 79 -22.75 -15.00 0.64
N ASP A 80 -22.48 -16.30 0.56
CA ASP A 80 -21.34 -16.93 1.25
C ASP A 80 -19.99 -16.46 0.69
N ASN A 81 -19.93 -16.11 -0.61
CA ASN A 81 -18.70 -15.67 -1.28
C ASN A 81 -18.55 -14.13 -1.35
N VAL A 82 -19.61 -13.37 -1.09
CA VAL A 82 -19.62 -11.90 -1.14
C VAL A 82 -18.51 -11.26 -0.28
N PRO A 83 -18.24 -11.70 0.97
CA PRO A 83 -17.16 -11.13 1.78
C PRO A 83 -15.78 -11.26 1.13
N ALA A 84 -15.49 -12.40 0.49
CA ALA A 84 -14.23 -12.62 -0.21
C ALA A 84 -14.10 -11.72 -1.45
N ILE A 85 -15.21 -11.49 -2.15
CA ILE A 85 -15.26 -10.57 -3.30
C ILE A 85 -14.98 -9.14 -2.84
N PHE A 86 -15.62 -8.68 -1.75
CA PHE A 86 -15.39 -7.34 -1.22
C PHE A 86 -13.97 -7.14 -0.70
N LEU A 87 -13.40 -8.15 -0.04
CA LEU A 87 -12.00 -8.10 0.38
C LEU A 87 -11.08 -7.97 -0.84
N ARG A 88 -11.32 -8.76 -1.90
CA ARG A 88 -10.52 -8.66 -3.12
C ARG A 88 -10.68 -7.33 -3.84
N LEU A 89 -11.89 -6.77 -3.89
CA LEU A 89 -12.12 -5.43 -4.44
C LEU A 89 -11.41 -4.35 -3.62
N ALA A 90 -11.45 -4.44 -2.29
CA ALA A 90 -10.75 -3.53 -1.40
C ALA A 90 -9.23 -3.61 -1.61
N GLU A 91 -8.66 -4.82 -1.72
CA GLU A 91 -7.23 -5.02 -2.06
C GLU A 91 -6.86 -4.39 -3.40
N VAL A 92 -7.72 -4.54 -4.42
CA VAL A 92 -7.47 -3.96 -5.75
C VAL A 92 -7.56 -2.43 -5.72
N GLU A 93 -8.52 -1.86 -5.00
CA GLU A 93 -8.71 -0.40 -4.97
C GLU A 93 -7.75 0.32 -4.03
N LYS A 94 -7.46 -0.25 -2.86
CA LYS A 94 -6.69 0.37 -1.78
C LYS A 94 -5.29 -0.21 -1.58
N GLY A 95 -4.95 -1.26 -2.32
CA GLY A 95 -3.75 -2.05 -2.09
C GLY A 95 -3.97 -3.10 -1.00
N GLU A 96 -3.01 -4.00 -0.83
CA GLU A 96 -3.08 -5.12 0.14
C GLU A 96 -2.77 -4.64 1.58
N ILE A 97 -3.25 -3.45 1.97
CA ILE A 97 -2.92 -2.77 3.25
C ILE A 97 -4.09 -2.92 4.23
N ASP A 98 -3.88 -3.63 5.34
CA ASP A 98 -4.88 -3.76 6.41
C ASP A 98 -4.94 -2.51 7.30
N LEU A 99 -3.77 -2.04 7.76
CA LEU A 99 -3.62 -0.88 8.64
C LEU A 99 -2.46 -0.03 8.16
N GLN A 100 -2.73 1.27 8.00
CA GLN A 100 -1.72 2.28 7.69
C GLN A 100 -1.65 3.29 8.83
N ILE A 101 -0.45 3.45 9.40
CA ILE A 101 -0.18 4.48 10.40
C ILE A 101 0.64 5.57 9.70
N MET A 102 0.15 6.81 9.73
CA MET A 102 0.80 7.95 9.11
C MET A 102 0.86 9.11 10.09
N SER A 103 1.94 9.89 10.02
CA SER A 103 2.03 11.15 10.78
C SER A 103 1.12 12.19 10.12
N GLU A 104 0.29 12.86 10.90
CA GLU A 104 -0.43 14.03 10.40
C GLU A 104 0.52 15.24 10.44
N LYS A 105 0.56 16.03 9.36
CA LYS A 105 1.44 17.20 9.20
C LYS A 105 1.45 18.19 10.39
N ARG A 106 0.39 18.20 11.20
CA ARG A 106 0.26 19.03 12.40
C ARG A 106 1.12 18.55 13.57
N PHE A 107 1.35 17.25 13.66
CA PHE A 107 2.11 16.60 14.74
C PHE A 107 3.53 16.20 14.31
N GLY A 108 3.79 16.17 13.01
CA GLY A 108 5.09 15.86 12.43
C GLY A 108 4.97 15.42 10.98
N TYR A 109 6.10 15.22 10.31
CA TYR A 109 6.15 14.67 8.94
C TYR A 109 6.57 13.20 8.92
N SER A 110 7.14 12.68 10.01
CA SER A 110 7.57 11.29 10.16
C SER A 110 7.16 10.71 11.51
N ILE A 111 7.38 9.40 11.66
CA ILE A 111 7.15 8.62 12.89
C ILE A 111 8.44 7.85 13.13
N ASN A 112 9.01 7.95 14.33
CA ASN A 112 10.19 7.15 14.70
C ASN A 112 9.83 5.65 14.70
N TYR A 113 10.13 5.00 13.59
CA TYR A 113 9.74 3.62 13.35
C TYR A 113 10.52 2.65 14.24
N ARG A 114 11.80 2.94 14.53
CA ARG A 114 12.61 2.16 15.46
C ARG A 114 11.96 2.10 16.85
N GLN A 115 11.54 3.25 17.39
CA GLN A 115 10.85 3.31 18.68
C GLN A 115 9.54 2.53 18.63
N MET A 116 8.71 2.73 17.60
CA MET A 116 7.46 1.98 17.43
C MET A 116 7.70 0.47 17.42
N LYS A 117 8.72 0.01 16.69
CA LYS A 117 9.11 -1.40 16.61
C LYS A 117 9.60 -1.95 17.95
N GLN A 118 10.34 -1.16 18.73
CA GLN A 118 10.81 -1.56 20.06
C GLN A 118 9.65 -1.69 21.06
N GLU A 119 8.72 -0.74 21.06
CA GLU A 119 7.53 -0.78 21.91
C GLU A 119 6.63 -1.98 21.56
N LEU A 120 6.40 -2.23 20.27
CA LEU A 120 5.64 -3.41 19.82
C LEU A 120 6.32 -4.73 20.18
N ALA A 121 7.66 -4.78 20.16
CA ALA A 121 8.41 -5.95 20.59
C ALA A 121 8.38 -6.14 22.13
N GLY A 122 8.31 -5.05 22.89
CA GLY A 122 8.27 -5.06 24.37
C GLY A 122 6.97 -5.60 24.95
N ILE A 123 5.86 -5.54 24.20
CA ILE A 123 4.55 -6.05 24.62
C ILE A 123 4.52 -7.59 24.73
N GLU A 124 5.50 -8.32 24.17
CA GLU A 124 5.43 -9.78 24.06
C GLU A 124 6.66 -10.53 24.62
N THR A 125 6.64 -10.88 25.91
CA THR A 125 7.58 -11.88 26.46
C THR A 125 7.27 -13.32 26.03
N ASN A 126 6.02 -13.62 25.63
CA ASN A 126 5.58 -15.00 25.30
C ASN A 126 5.12 -15.23 23.84
N GLN A 127 5.00 -14.20 23.01
CA GLN A 127 4.45 -14.31 21.63
C GLN A 127 5.24 -13.57 20.54
N LYS A 128 6.56 -13.38 20.78
CA LYS A 128 7.60 -12.61 20.05
C LYS A 128 7.49 -12.35 18.53
N ASN A 129 6.63 -13.04 17.79
CA ASN A 129 6.48 -12.93 16.34
C ASN A 129 5.14 -12.35 15.87
N ARG A 130 4.11 -12.20 16.72
CA ARG A 130 2.77 -11.81 16.23
C ARG A 130 2.73 -10.36 15.75
N TYR A 131 3.36 -9.43 16.46
CA TYR A 131 3.43 -8.02 16.05
C TYR A 131 4.65 -7.70 15.19
N SER A 132 5.33 -8.68 14.62
CA SER A 132 6.52 -8.46 13.78
C SER A 132 6.20 -8.21 12.30
N TYR A 133 4.94 -8.37 11.90
CA TYR A 133 4.46 -8.19 10.51
C TYR A 133 4.09 -6.73 10.25
N HIS A 134 5.09 -5.87 10.18
CA HIS A 134 4.98 -4.49 9.72
C HIS A 134 6.21 -4.11 8.88
N SER A 135 6.06 -3.12 8.01
CA SER A 135 7.15 -2.56 7.20
C SER A 135 7.05 -1.05 7.17
N PRO A 136 8.17 -0.33 7.31
CA PRO A 136 8.17 1.12 7.14
C PRO A 136 8.06 1.48 5.66
N ARG A 137 7.59 2.69 5.40
CA ARG A 137 7.63 3.32 4.08
C ARG A 137 7.96 4.80 4.24
N ILE A 138 8.82 5.32 3.37
CA ILE A 138 9.01 6.78 3.24
C ILE A 138 8.29 7.20 1.97
N ILE A 139 7.35 8.13 2.11
CA ILE A 139 6.54 8.64 1.00
C ILE A 139 6.89 10.11 0.82
N ILE A 140 7.51 10.45 -0.30
CA ILE A 140 7.88 11.82 -0.65
C ILE A 140 7.02 12.22 -1.86
N PRO A 141 5.96 13.02 -1.68
CA PRO A 141 5.11 13.47 -2.77
C PRO A 141 5.71 14.65 -3.54
N SER A 142 5.17 14.94 -4.73
CA SER A 142 5.42 16.17 -5.50
C SER A 142 6.88 16.37 -5.95
N ASN A 143 7.53 15.30 -6.41
CA ASN A 143 8.88 15.36 -6.97
C ASN A 143 8.83 15.56 -8.49
N PHE A 144 9.99 15.85 -9.09
CA PHE A 144 10.14 16.00 -10.53
C PHE A 144 11.19 15.04 -11.07
N MET A 145 10.85 14.34 -12.15
CA MET A 145 11.78 13.46 -12.85
C MET A 145 12.07 13.98 -14.25
N PHE A 146 13.33 13.84 -14.66
CA PHE A 146 13.83 14.22 -15.96
C PHE A 146 14.56 13.03 -16.61
N LYS A 147 14.42 12.87 -17.92
CA LYS A 147 15.21 11.89 -18.67
C LYS A 147 16.63 12.41 -18.85
N LEU A 148 17.63 11.67 -18.36
CA LEU A 148 19.03 12.15 -18.36
C LEU A 148 19.56 12.42 -19.76
N SER A 149 19.27 11.54 -20.73
CA SER A 149 19.72 11.72 -22.12
C SER A 149 19.02 12.86 -22.88
N ALA A 150 17.91 13.39 -22.35
CA ALA A 150 17.26 14.58 -22.89
C ALA A 150 17.87 15.88 -22.33
N CYS A 151 18.73 15.78 -21.31
CA CYS A 151 19.41 16.94 -20.73
C CYS A 151 20.60 17.39 -21.59
N LYS A 152 20.82 18.70 -21.67
CA LYS A 152 21.95 19.34 -22.35
C LYS A 152 23.22 19.27 -21.51
N LEU A 153 23.69 18.04 -21.27
CA LEU A 153 24.88 17.76 -20.48
C LEU A 153 26.01 17.23 -21.36
N ASP A 154 27.24 17.45 -20.93
CA ASP A 154 28.41 16.77 -21.48
C ASP A 154 28.32 15.25 -21.25
N GLU A 155 28.90 14.47 -22.16
CA GLU A 155 28.77 13.01 -22.15
C GLU A 155 29.31 12.36 -20.86
N MET A 156 30.30 12.98 -20.21
CA MET A 156 30.84 12.49 -18.94
C MET A 156 29.78 12.39 -17.83
N TRP A 157 28.77 13.26 -17.86
CA TRP A 157 27.68 13.28 -16.88
C TRP A 157 26.56 12.28 -17.20
N LYS A 158 26.57 11.72 -18.43
CA LYS A 158 25.57 10.75 -18.90
C LYS A 158 26.05 9.30 -18.77
N THR A 159 27.31 9.09 -18.40
CA THR A 159 27.88 7.77 -18.19
C THR A 159 28.07 7.50 -16.70
N PRO A 160 27.66 6.34 -16.19
CA PRO A 160 27.98 5.95 -14.83
C PRO A 160 29.48 5.73 -14.67
N ASN A 161 30.01 6.02 -13.48
CA ASN A 161 31.38 5.71 -13.09
C ASN A 161 31.60 4.18 -12.94
N SER A 162 32.83 3.77 -12.62
CA SER A 162 33.20 2.36 -12.43
C SER A 162 32.35 1.63 -11.39
N ASP A 163 31.83 2.38 -10.41
CA ASP A 163 31.03 1.87 -9.31
C ASP A 163 29.53 1.84 -9.66
N GLY A 164 29.17 2.25 -10.87
CA GLY A 164 27.80 2.26 -11.40
C GLY A 164 26.98 3.50 -11.00
N TYR A 165 27.59 4.52 -10.39
CA TYR A 165 26.94 5.77 -9.99
C TYR A 165 27.15 6.87 -11.02
N TYR A 166 26.15 7.73 -11.15
CA TYR A 166 26.29 8.96 -11.91
C TYR A 166 26.78 10.07 -10.98
N ASP A 167 27.67 10.92 -11.49
CA ASP A 167 28.02 12.15 -10.79
C ASP A 167 26.86 13.16 -10.96
N SER A 168 26.30 13.60 -9.84
CA SER A 168 25.20 14.58 -9.81
C SER A 168 25.65 16.00 -9.47
N THR A 169 26.95 16.27 -9.38
CA THR A 169 27.50 17.60 -9.08
C THR A 169 27.03 18.65 -10.08
N TRP A 170 26.84 18.28 -11.36
CA TRP A 170 26.30 19.16 -12.40
C TRP A 170 24.88 19.67 -12.08
N ALA A 171 24.09 18.92 -11.31
CA ALA A 171 22.74 19.33 -10.90
C ALA A 171 22.76 20.53 -9.94
N TYR A 172 23.95 20.84 -9.38
CA TYR A 172 24.20 21.95 -8.47
C TYR A 172 25.15 23.00 -9.05
N LYS A 173 26.10 22.60 -9.89
CA LYS A 173 27.17 23.46 -10.44
C LYS A 173 27.12 23.64 -11.96
N GLY A 174 26.04 23.25 -12.63
CA GLY A 174 25.94 23.37 -14.08
C GLY A 174 26.90 22.46 -14.86
N ASN A 175 26.98 22.64 -16.18
CA ASN A 175 27.72 21.72 -17.05
C ASN A 175 29.23 21.97 -16.99
N LYS A 176 29.64 23.24 -16.83
CA LYS A 176 31.06 23.66 -16.76
C LYS A 176 31.66 23.56 -15.36
N GLY A 177 30.91 23.07 -14.38
CA GLY A 177 31.31 23.06 -12.97
C GLY A 177 31.30 24.45 -12.32
N ASP A 178 30.73 25.45 -13.00
CA ASP A 178 30.45 26.77 -12.45
C ASP A 178 28.94 27.09 -12.45
N GLU A 179 28.49 27.87 -11.47
CA GLU A 179 27.07 28.26 -11.35
C GLU A 179 26.60 29.20 -12.49
N SER A 180 27.46 29.51 -13.46
CA SER A 180 27.15 30.42 -14.57
C SER A 180 26.04 29.87 -15.48
N ASP A 181 25.91 28.54 -15.58
CA ASP A 181 24.82 27.90 -16.33
C ASP A 181 23.51 27.81 -15.52
N CYS A 182 23.55 28.08 -14.21
CA CYS A 182 22.43 27.92 -13.28
C CYS A 182 21.63 29.22 -13.07
N MET A 183 21.81 30.21 -13.95
CA MET A 183 21.19 31.53 -13.81
C MET A 183 19.69 31.53 -14.07
N MET A 184 18.92 31.20 -13.02
CA MET A 184 17.59 31.76 -12.82
C MET A 184 17.43 32.23 -11.37
N ASN A 185 16.89 33.44 -11.22
CA ASN A 185 16.48 34.08 -9.97
C ASN A 185 15.22 33.42 -9.38
N ILE A 186 15.17 32.09 -9.38
CA ILE A 186 14.11 31.31 -8.77
C ILE A 186 14.75 30.68 -7.53
N GLY A 187 14.34 31.14 -6.36
CA GLY A 187 14.79 30.56 -5.11
C GLY A 187 14.21 29.16 -4.96
N ILE A 188 14.93 28.14 -5.43
CA ILE A 188 14.88 26.70 -5.06
C ILE A 188 16.06 26.00 -5.80
N SER A 189 16.65 24.98 -5.19
CA SER A 189 17.70 24.05 -5.64
C SER A 189 17.42 23.22 -6.92
N LEU A 190 16.45 23.64 -7.74
CA LEU A 190 16.19 23.18 -9.11
C LEU A 190 16.93 24.04 -10.16
N ARG A 191 17.78 24.98 -9.70
CA ARG A 191 18.38 26.04 -10.52
C ARG A 191 19.11 25.55 -11.75
N CYS A 192 19.87 24.45 -11.63
CA CYS A 192 20.64 23.92 -12.76
C CYS A 192 19.88 22.85 -13.54
N VAL A 193 19.06 22.03 -12.87
CA VAL A 193 18.35 20.92 -13.52
C VAL A 193 17.33 21.44 -14.54
N VAL A 194 16.52 22.43 -14.22
CA VAL A 194 15.43 22.90 -15.11
C VAL A 194 15.96 23.54 -16.42
N PRO A 195 16.99 24.42 -16.40
CA PRO A 195 17.57 24.94 -17.63
C PRO A 195 18.21 23.87 -18.52
N LEU A 196 18.83 22.85 -17.91
CA LEU A 196 19.55 21.79 -18.61
C LEU A 196 18.62 20.67 -19.10
N CYS A 197 17.52 20.41 -18.39
CA CYS A 197 16.56 19.33 -18.65
C CYS A 197 15.14 19.90 -18.85
N ARG A 198 14.66 19.90 -20.09
CA ARG A 198 13.38 20.57 -20.45
C ARG A 198 12.13 19.73 -20.16
N GLU A 199 12.22 18.42 -20.30
CA GLU A 199 11.08 17.51 -20.15
C GLU A 199 11.04 16.96 -18.72
N ALA A 200 10.01 17.34 -17.97
CA ALA A 200 9.80 16.93 -16.60
C ALA A 200 8.43 16.27 -16.43
N SER A 201 8.34 15.27 -15.56
CA SER A 201 7.06 14.75 -15.08
C SER A 201 7.06 14.65 -13.56
N LYS A 202 5.88 14.86 -12.97
CA LYS A 202 5.68 14.74 -11.52
C LYS A 202 5.55 13.29 -11.11
N PHE A 203 6.03 12.97 -9.91
CA PHE A 203 5.86 11.64 -9.34
C PHE A 203 5.85 11.68 -7.80
N THR A 204 5.36 10.59 -7.20
CA THR A 204 5.50 10.30 -5.77
C THR A 204 6.56 9.20 -5.57
N LEU A 205 7.55 9.48 -4.72
CA LEU A 205 8.59 8.52 -4.36
C LEU A 205 8.10 7.65 -3.21
N HIS A 206 8.14 6.35 -3.41
CA HIS A 206 7.87 5.36 -2.38
C HIS A 206 9.14 4.58 -2.08
N VAL A 207 9.68 4.75 -0.88
CA VAL A 207 10.81 3.96 -0.42
C VAL A 207 10.25 2.79 0.39
N ILE A 208 10.50 1.56 -0.07
CA ILE A 208 9.91 0.33 0.48
C ILE A 208 11.00 -0.65 0.90
N ASP A 209 10.74 -1.42 1.97
CA ASP A 209 11.57 -2.58 2.35
C ASP A 209 10.98 -3.83 1.68
N THR A 210 11.53 -4.18 0.52
CA THR A 210 10.97 -5.26 -0.31
C THR A 210 10.97 -6.60 0.43
N ARG A 211 12.00 -6.85 1.26
CA ARG A 211 12.13 -8.11 2.00
C ARG A 211 11.09 -8.22 3.11
N ARG A 212 10.84 -7.14 3.85
CA ARG A 212 9.80 -7.12 4.88
C ARG A 212 8.42 -7.23 4.29
N GLU A 213 8.13 -6.49 3.22
CA GLU A 213 6.85 -6.59 2.51
C GLU A 213 6.60 -8.01 1.99
N GLN A 214 7.60 -8.63 1.35
CA GLN A 214 7.50 -10.01 0.87
C GLN A 214 7.22 -11.00 2.02
N ARG A 215 7.88 -10.84 3.17
CA ARG A 215 7.65 -11.68 4.36
C ARG A 215 6.22 -11.58 4.89
N MET A 216 5.58 -10.41 4.74
CA MET A 216 4.18 -10.20 5.11
C MET A 216 3.20 -10.70 4.05
N GLY A 217 3.68 -11.17 2.90
CA GLY A 217 2.83 -11.47 1.75
C GLY A 217 2.20 -10.22 1.15
N PHE A 218 2.86 -9.06 1.28
CA PHE A 218 2.39 -7.79 0.76
C PHE A 218 2.92 -7.55 -0.66
N GLY A 219 2.02 -7.33 -1.61
CA GLY A 219 2.31 -7.30 -3.04
C GLY A 219 2.60 -8.72 -3.55
N LYS A 220 1.69 -9.67 -3.33
CA LYS A 220 1.90 -11.10 -3.67
C LYS A 220 2.24 -11.33 -5.14
N SER A 221 1.73 -10.47 -6.02
CA SER A 221 1.99 -10.51 -7.46
C SER A 221 3.20 -9.69 -7.88
N TRP A 222 3.94 -9.07 -6.96
CA TRP A 222 5.14 -8.29 -7.24
C TRP A 222 6.23 -9.17 -7.86
N PRO A 223 6.54 -9.01 -9.16
CA PRO A 223 7.44 -9.92 -9.85
C PRO A 223 8.91 -9.58 -9.62
N TYR A 224 9.20 -8.46 -8.96
CA TYR A 224 10.55 -7.94 -8.79
C TYR A 224 11.14 -8.35 -7.44
N GLY A 225 12.45 -8.59 -7.41
CA GLY A 225 13.17 -8.77 -6.15
C GLY A 225 13.43 -7.44 -5.43
N PRO A 226 14.28 -7.44 -4.38
CA PRO A 226 14.81 -6.22 -3.79
C PRO A 226 15.40 -5.30 -4.86
N ILE A 227 15.07 -4.01 -4.79
CA ILE A 227 15.48 -3.05 -5.83
C ILE A 227 16.98 -2.78 -5.65
N PRO A 228 17.82 -2.98 -6.67
CA PRO A 228 19.25 -2.74 -6.53
C PRO A 228 19.55 -1.29 -6.18
N LYS A 229 20.65 -1.09 -5.45
CA LYS A 229 21.16 0.23 -5.09
C LYS A 229 21.32 1.13 -6.32
N GLY A 230 20.86 2.38 -6.22
CA GLY A 230 20.96 3.37 -7.29
C GLY A 230 20.00 3.11 -8.46
N GLN A 231 19.03 2.22 -8.28
CA GLN A 231 18.03 1.91 -9.28
C GLN A 231 16.62 2.12 -8.75
N ILE A 232 15.68 2.25 -9.70
CA ILE A 232 14.26 2.45 -9.43
C ILE A 232 13.39 1.50 -10.23
N ILE A 233 12.20 1.23 -9.72
CA ILE A 233 11.10 0.64 -10.50
C ILE A 233 10.02 1.70 -10.64
N MET A 234 9.54 1.91 -11.87
CA MET A 234 8.66 3.03 -12.17
C MET A 234 7.36 2.63 -12.86
N ASP A 235 6.35 3.48 -12.70
CA ASP A 235 5.08 3.38 -13.42
C ASP A 235 5.25 3.48 -14.95
N LEU A 236 4.52 2.63 -15.68
CA LEU A 236 4.49 2.59 -17.13
C LEU A 236 3.96 3.88 -17.76
N ALA A 237 2.96 4.53 -17.16
CA ALA A 237 2.44 5.79 -17.70
C ALA A 237 3.50 6.90 -17.62
N LEU A 238 4.18 7.00 -16.46
CA LEU A 238 5.32 7.89 -16.27
C LEU A 238 6.44 7.63 -17.28
N ALA A 239 6.81 6.37 -17.50
CA ALA A 239 7.85 6.00 -18.45
C ALA A 239 7.48 6.37 -19.89
N ARG A 240 6.22 6.14 -20.30
CA ARG A 240 5.72 6.52 -21.63
C ARG A 240 5.74 8.03 -21.84
N ASN A 241 5.32 8.81 -20.85
CA ASN A 241 5.28 10.27 -20.93
C ASN A 241 6.66 10.87 -21.18
N LEU A 242 7.69 10.33 -20.52
CA LEU A 242 9.08 10.79 -20.67
C LEU A 242 9.89 9.98 -21.71
N LYS A 243 9.25 9.02 -22.40
CA LYS A 243 9.90 8.12 -23.37
C LYS A 243 11.12 7.38 -22.79
N ILE A 244 11.04 6.97 -21.54
CA ILE A 244 12.09 6.27 -20.79
C ILE A 244 11.97 4.76 -21.01
N ARG A 245 13.11 4.07 -21.10
CA ARG A 245 13.21 2.61 -21.20
C ARG A 245 13.96 2.03 -20.00
N GLU A 246 13.84 0.73 -19.79
CA GLU A 246 14.68 0.02 -18.81
C GLU A 246 16.16 0.20 -19.17
N GLY A 247 16.99 0.44 -18.16
CA GLY A 247 18.41 0.77 -18.32
C GLY A 247 18.72 2.26 -18.52
N ASP A 248 17.74 3.10 -18.86
CA ASP A 248 17.96 4.54 -19.00
C ASP A 248 18.32 5.19 -17.65
N GLY A 249 19.14 6.22 -17.69
CA GLY A 249 19.39 7.13 -16.57
C GLY A 249 18.31 8.20 -16.45
N VAL A 250 17.92 8.53 -15.21
CA VAL A 250 16.95 9.58 -14.90
C VAL A 250 17.45 10.43 -13.73
N VAL A 251 16.99 11.69 -13.71
CA VAL A 251 17.27 12.63 -12.62
C VAL A 251 16.02 12.81 -11.80
N LEU A 252 16.09 12.50 -10.51
CA LEU A 252 15.03 12.69 -9.52
C LEU A 252 15.35 13.92 -8.68
N SER A 253 14.54 14.96 -8.79
CA SER A 253 14.62 16.12 -7.92
C SER A 253 13.53 16.04 -6.86
N SER A 254 13.93 15.79 -5.61
CA SER A 254 13.01 15.54 -4.51
C SER A 254 13.25 16.46 -3.32
N ARG A 255 12.17 16.97 -2.71
CA ARG A 255 12.24 17.74 -1.45
C ARG A 255 12.22 16.80 -0.26
N VAL A 256 13.38 16.43 0.25
CA VAL A 256 13.51 15.33 1.20
C VAL A 256 13.50 15.78 2.67
N MET A 257 13.94 17.01 2.96
CA MET A 257 14.16 17.46 4.34
C MET A 257 12.93 17.30 5.26
N PRO A 258 11.70 17.71 4.85
CA PRO A 258 10.54 17.56 5.74
C PRO A 258 10.33 16.10 6.17
N TYR A 259 10.59 15.15 5.28
CA TYR A 259 10.33 13.73 5.49
C TYR A 259 11.49 13.00 6.18
N LEU A 260 12.67 13.62 6.26
CA LEU A 260 13.90 13.03 6.82
C LEU A 260 14.47 13.91 7.94
N THR A 261 13.61 14.69 8.62
CA THR A 261 14.05 15.69 9.61
C THR A 261 14.93 15.06 10.70
N GLU A 262 14.54 13.90 11.21
CA GLU A 262 15.29 13.20 12.26
C GLU A 262 16.64 12.67 11.76
N ALA A 263 16.68 12.10 10.56
CA ALA A 263 17.95 11.68 9.95
C ALA A 263 18.92 12.85 9.76
N PHE A 264 18.40 14.02 9.34
CA PHE A 264 19.21 15.23 9.19
C PHE A 264 19.68 15.79 10.54
N SER A 265 18.87 15.63 11.58
CA SER A 265 19.21 15.96 12.97
C SER A 265 20.35 15.08 13.49
N GLN A 266 20.26 13.76 13.31
CA GLN A 266 21.29 12.80 13.72
C GLN A 266 22.62 13.01 12.98
N ALA A 267 22.56 13.38 11.70
CA ALA A 267 23.73 13.79 10.92
C ALA A 267 24.25 15.21 11.25
N ARG A 268 23.67 15.87 12.28
CA ARG A 268 24.05 17.19 12.81
C ARG A 268 24.08 18.30 11.76
N ILE A 269 23.27 18.18 10.70
CA ILE A 269 23.21 19.13 9.59
C ILE A 269 22.78 20.51 10.10
N TYR A 270 21.75 20.55 10.97
CA TYR A 270 21.25 21.81 11.53
C TYR A 270 22.27 22.51 12.44
N GLU A 271 23.02 21.76 13.26
CA GLU A 271 24.00 22.32 14.19
C GLU A 271 25.21 22.93 13.47
N LYS A 272 25.72 22.24 12.44
CA LYS A 272 26.85 22.73 11.64
C LYS A 272 26.48 23.98 10.85
N HIS A 273 25.28 24.04 10.26
CA HIS A 273 24.84 25.19 9.47
C HIS A 273 24.40 26.40 10.30
N SER A 274 23.84 26.19 11.50
CA SER A 274 23.47 27.30 12.40
C SER A 274 24.67 28.19 12.78
N LYS A 275 25.87 27.60 12.85
CA LYS A 275 27.11 28.31 13.21
C LYS A 275 27.75 29.09 12.04
N ASN A 276 27.43 28.72 10.80
CA ASN A 276 27.92 29.38 9.59
C ASN A 276 26.77 30.16 8.93
N THR A 277 26.57 31.40 9.37
CA THR A 277 25.46 32.32 9.03
C THR A 277 25.30 32.67 7.53
N THR A 278 26.14 32.14 6.64
CA THR A 278 26.12 32.47 5.21
C THR A 278 25.47 31.40 4.32
N SER A 279 25.33 30.15 4.78
CA SER A 279 24.75 29.08 3.96
C SER A 279 23.23 29.01 4.08
N ASN A 280 22.53 29.12 2.94
CA ASN A 280 21.08 28.96 2.87
C ASN A 280 20.72 27.47 3.10
N LEU A 281 20.13 27.16 4.26
CA LEU A 281 19.62 25.81 4.58
C LEU A 281 18.70 25.22 3.50
N SER A 282 18.04 26.08 2.72
CA SER A 282 17.17 25.71 1.60
C SER A 282 17.88 24.95 0.48
N GLU A 283 19.20 25.10 0.33
CA GLU A 283 19.99 24.34 -0.64
C GLU A 283 19.99 22.85 -0.33
N PHE A 284 19.90 22.47 0.95
CA PHE A 284 19.88 21.07 1.40
C PHE A 284 18.48 20.45 1.37
N PHE A 285 17.44 21.22 1.03
CA PHE A 285 16.07 20.70 1.04
C PHE A 285 15.76 19.86 -0.19
N VAL A 286 16.48 20.09 -1.30
CA VAL A 286 16.29 19.33 -2.54
C VAL A 286 17.53 18.49 -2.82
N VAL A 287 17.30 17.21 -3.06
CA VAL A 287 18.32 16.28 -3.48
C VAL A 287 18.04 15.90 -4.93
N ASN A 288 19.06 16.03 -5.77
CA ASN A 288 19.03 15.67 -7.18
C ASN A 288 19.73 14.32 -7.36
N MET A 289 18.98 13.23 -7.27
CA MET A 289 19.49 11.88 -7.42
C MET A 289 19.55 11.50 -8.90
N VAL A 290 20.65 10.90 -9.35
CA VAL A 290 20.74 10.37 -10.72
C VAL A 290 20.79 8.86 -10.62
N VAL A 291 19.72 8.21 -11.08
CA VAL A 291 19.45 6.78 -10.87
C VAL A 291 19.15 6.08 -12.18
N ARG A 292 19.27 4.76 -12.21
CA ARG A 292 18.94 3.95 -13.39
C ARG A 292 17.58 3.28 -13.24
N VAL A 293 16.83 3.19 -14.33
CA VAL A 293 15.56 2.44 -14.34
C VAL A 293 15.87 0.94 -14.39
N ALA A 294 15.59 0.22 -13.30
CA ALA A 294 15.73 -1.24 -13.25
C ALA A 294 14.63 -1.92 -14.06
N ALA A 295 13.39 -1.49 -13.84
CA ALA A 295 12.22 -2.05 -14.49
C ALA A 295 11.10 -1.02 -14.64
N ILE A 296 10.23 -1.23 -15.64
CA ILE A 296 9.00 -0.47 -15.83
C ILE A 296 7.82 -1.39 -15.54
N ALA A 297 7.04 -1.02 -14.53
CA ALA A 297 5.93 -1.81 -14.03
C ALA A 297 4.60 -1.31 -14.63
N PRO A 298 3.77 -2.21 -15.20
CA PRO A 298 2.46 -1.85 -15.74
C PRO A 298 1.44 -1.47 -14.66
N GLU A 299 1.65 -1.91 -13.43
CA GLU A 299 0.77 -1.69 -12.27
C GLU A 299 1.57 -1.72 -10.96
N SER A 300 0.94 -1.34 -9.85
CA SER A 300 1.58 -1.34 -8.52
C SER A 300 1.64 -2.74 -7.89
N TYR A 301 1.02 -3.75 -8.51
CA TYR A 301 0.91 -5.12 -8.01
C TYR A 301 0.36 -5.19 -6.57
N GLY A 302 -0.68 -4.40 -6.29
CA GLY A 302 -1.31 -4.32 -4.96
C GLY A 302 -0.48 -3.54 -3.92
N LYS A 303 0.70 -3.00 -4.29
CA LYS A 303 1.52 -2.25 -3.34
C LYS A 303 1.01 -0.85 -3.03
N LEU A 304 0.27 -0.26 -3.97
CA LEU A 304 -0.32 1.05 -3.85
C LEU A 304 -1.81 0.95 -4.22
N PRO A 305 -2.66 1.82 -3.65
CA PRO A 305 -4.01 2.00 -4.15
C PRO A 305 -4.00 2.29 -5.65
N ASN A 306 -5.10 1.99 -6.34
CA ASN A 306 -5.32 2.33 -7.75
C ASN A 306 -5.48 3.85 -7.91
N GLU A 307 -4.41 4.59 -7.64
CA GLU A 307 -4.32 6.02 -7.81
C GLU A 307 -3.77 6.37 -9.19
N ARG A 308 -4.22 7.51 -9.71
CA ARG A 308 -3.76 8.04 -11.01
C ARG A 308 -2.41 8.75 -10.92
N GLU A 309 -1.83 8.84 -9.74
CA GLU A 309 -0.54 9.51 -9.55
C GLU A 309 0.59 8.59 -10.00
N SER A 310 1.47 9.14 -10.83
CA SER A 310 2.69 8.44 -11.22
C SER A 310 3.58 8.21 -10.00
N TRP A 311 4.09 6.99 -9.88
CA TRP A 311 4.89 6.55 -8.73
C TRP A 311 6.22 5.94 -9.17
N ILE A 312 7.18 5.93 -8.24
CA ILE A 312 8.43 5.17 -8.33
C ILE A 312 8.76 4.54 -6.99
N PHE A 313 9.34 3.34 -7.06
CA PHE A 313 9.85 2.62 -5.91
C PHE A 313 11.38 2.66 -5.83
N MET A 314 11.88 2.82 -4.60
CA MET A 314 13.29 2.67 -4.23
C MET A 314 13.43 1.75 -3.02
N GLU A 315 14.58 1.08 -2.90
CA GLU A 315 14.84 0.18 -1.79
C GLU A 315 15.24 0.95 -0.52
N TYR A 316 14.52 0.68 0.56
CA TYR A 316 14.67 1.29 1.88
C TYR A 316 16.08 1.17 2.44
N SER A 317 16.65 -0.03 2.39
CA SER A 317 17.99 -0.32 2.94
C SER A 317 19.12 0.49 2.30
N THR A 318 18.94 1.03 1.10
CA THR A 318 19.99 1.77 0.38
C THR A 318 19.67 3.25 0.22
N PHE A 319 18.48 3.68 0.66
CA PHE A 319 17.96 5.01 0.36
C PHE A 319 18.78 6.13 1.01
N MET A 320 19.17 5.99 2.28
CA MET A 320 19.94 7.03 2.99
C MET A 320 21.31 7.25 2.36
N GLU A 321 21.97 6.18 1.96
CA GLU A 321 23.24 6.25 1.24
C GLU A 321 23.07 6.92 -0.13
N GLN A 322 21.97 6.65 -0.85
CA GLN A 322 21.68 7.34 -2.11
C GLN A 322 21.48 8.83 -1.92
N ILE A 323 20.74 9.23 -0.89
CA ILE A 323 20.54 10.63 -0.55
C ILE A 323 21.87 11.31 -0.26
N ALA A 324 22.68 10.73 0.62
CA ALA A 324 23.98 11.27 1.02
C ALA A 324 24.94 11.47 -0.16
N ASN A 325 25.00 10.50 -1.08
CA ASN A 325 25.87 10.57 -2.27
C ASN A 325 25.45 11.67 -3.25
N HIS A 326 24.17 12.00 -3.30
CA HIS A 326 23.60 12.95 -4.24
C HIS A 326 23.32 14.33 -3.64
N MET A 327 23.72 14.60 -2.40
CA MET A 327 23.57 15.92 -1.79
C MET A 327 24.47 16.98 -2.46
N SER A 328 24.12 18.25 -2.24
CA SER A 328 24.88 19.39 -2.76
C SER A 328 26.38 19.29 -2.45
N PRO A 329 27.28 19.53 -3.43
CA PRO A 329 28.74 19.56 -3.24
C PRO A 329 29.22 20.50 -2.13
N SER A 330 28.40 21.46 -1.70
CA SER A 330 28.71 22.34 -0.57
C SER A 330 28.65 21.63 0.79
N MET A 331 28.02 20.46 0.87
CA MET A 331 27.98 19.65 2.09
C MET A 331 29.29 18.88 2.31
N ASP A 332 29.85 19.01 3.51
CA ASP A 332 31.10 18.34 3.89
C ASP A 332 30.97 16.81 3.86
N GLN A 333 32.08 16.16 3.53
CA GLN A 333 32.15 14.71 3.37
C GLN A 333 31.82 13.95 4.68
N ASP A 334 32.20 14.50 5.83
CA ASP A 334 31.89 13.92 7.15
C ASP A 334 30.38 13.89 7.40
N THR A 335 29.67 14.99 7.14
CA THR A 335 28.20 15.01 7.24
C THR A 335 27.53 14.07 6.25
N ARG A 336 28.03 13.95 5.01
CA ARG A 336 27.50 12.95 4.06
C ARG A 336 27.67 11.53 4.57
N GLN A 337 28.84 11.20 5.12
CA GLN A 337 29.11 9.88 5.69
C GLN A 337 28.23 9.60 6.90
N GLN A 338 28.02 10.59 7.77
CA GLN A 338 27.11 10.48 8.90
C GLN A 338 25.67 10.23 8.43
N LEU A 339 25.18 10.98 7.43
CA LEU A 339 23.85 10.78 6.87
C LEU A 339 23.69 9.42 6.18
N ALA A 340 24.71 8.96 5.45
CA ALA A 340 24.72 7.64 4.82
C ALA A 340 24.67 6.49 5.85
N ALA A 341 25.21 6.72 7.05
CA ALA A 341 25.22 5.76 8.15
C ALA A 341 23.94 5.80 9.01
N VAL A 342 23.05 6.78 8.81
CA VAL A 342 21.75 6.81 9.50
C VAL A 342 20.90 5.64 9.03
N ASP A 343 20.36 4.89 9.98
CA ASP A 343 19.40 3.84 9.70
C ASP A 343 18.07 4.49 9.26
N PRO A 344 17.52 4.15 8.09
CA PRO A 344 16.24 4.69 7.65
C PRO A 344 15.09 4.40 8.64
N GLU A 345 15.22 3.42 9.56
CA GLU A 345 14.25 3.20 10.65
C GLU A 345 14.14 4.36 11.65
N ASP A 346 15.14 5.23 11.68
CA ASP A 346 15.18 6.41 12.55
C ASP A 346 14.53 7.66 11.91
N CYS A 347 14.08 7.59 10.65
CA CYS A 347 13.58 8.76 9.89
C CYS A 347 12.18 9.26 10.30
#